data_AF-A0A975BUA2-F1
#
_entry.id   AF-A0A975BUA2-F1
#
_cell.length_a   1.000
_cell.length_b   1.000
_cell.length_c   1.000
_cell.angle_alpha   90.00
_cell.angle_beta   90.00
_cell.angle_gamma   90.00
#
_symmetry.space_group_name_H-M   'P 1'
#
loop_
_entity.id
_entity.type
_entity.pdbx_description
1 polymer ?
#
loop_
_entity_poly.entity_id
_entity_poly.type
_entity_poly.pdbx_seq_one_letter_code
_entity_poly.pdbx_strand_id
1 'polypeptide(L)'
;MNETTINMEPVIVSIEDVLDLHTFLPKEVPDLLEDYFSECISSNIFSVRIIHGKGKGILKKRVHGLLKKNPMVKSFKDAPPEDGGWGATLVELNR
;
A
#
# COMPACT_ATOMS: atom_id res chain seq x y z
N MET A 1 -5.51 43.25 -20.36
CA MET A 1 -4.79 41.98 -20.16
C MET A 1 -5.72 41.14 -19.31
N ASN A 2 -6.31 40.08 -19.87
CA ASN A 2 -7.35 39.32 -19.17
C ASN A 2 -6.69 38.39 -18.15
N GLU A 3 -7.03 38.56 -16.88
CA GLU A 3 -6.67 37.65 -15.80
C GLU A 3 -7.51 36.37 -15.97
N THR A 4 -6.87 35.31 -16.47
CA THR A 4 -7.46 33.97 -16.44
C THR A 4 -7.36 33.45 -15.01
N THR A 5 -8.45 33.55 -14.25
CA THR A 5 -8.59 32.87 -12.96
C THR A 5 -8.55 31.36 -13.20
N ILE A 6 -7.49 30.70 -12.73
CA ILE A 6 -7.40 29.23 -12.74
C ILE A 6 -8.30 28.73 -11.62
N ASN A 7 -9.43 28.09 -11.95
CA ASN A 7 -10.25 27.39 -10.96
C ASN A 7 -9.45 26.19 -10.43
N MET A 8 -9.03 26.27 -9.16
CA MET A 8 -8.38 25.18 -8.42
C MET A 8 -9.42 24.41 -7.62
N GLU A 9 -10.28 23.64 -8.28
CA GLU A 9 -11.03 22.61 -7.55
C GLU A 9 -10.10 21.42 -7.25
N PRO A 10 -10.15 20.84 -6.04
CA PRO A 10 -9.30 19.72 -5.68
C PRO A 10 -9.65 18.49 -6.52
N VAL A 11 -8.65 17.91 -7.16
CA VAL A 11 -8.79 16.63 -7.86
C VAL A 11 -8.79 15.53 -6.81
N ILE A 12 -9.91 14.83 -6.66
CA ILE A 12 -10.01 13.64 -5.82
C ILE A 12 -9.47 12.45 -6.61
N VAL A 13 -8.41 11.83 -6.09
CA VAL A 13 -7.82 10.62 -6.65
C VAL A 13 -8.28 9.43 -5.84
N SER A 14 -8.83 8.42 -6.50
CA SER A 14 -9.25 7.17 -5.85
C SER A 14 -8.05 6.37 -5.36
N ILE A 15 -8.21 5.65 -4.26
CA ILE A 15 -7.21 4.69 -3.79
C ILE A 15 -7.17 3.47 -4.72
N GLU A 16 -5.97 2.92 -4.92
CA GLU A 16 -5.74 1.73 -5.74
C GLU A 16 -5.43 0.49 -4.87
N ASP A 17 -5.33 -0.67 -5.49
CA ASP A 17 -4.94 -1.91 -4.83
C ASP A 17 -3.41 -2.07 -4.67
N VAL A 18 -2.62 -1.04 -4.99
CA VAL A 18 -1.14 -1.09 -4.98
C VAL A 18 -0.55 0.00 -4.10
N LEU A 19 0.30 -0.40 -3.16
CA LEU A 19 1.09 0.52 -2.35
C LEU A 19 2.59 0.30 -2.59
N ASP A 20 3.25 1.30 -3.18
CA ASP A 20 4.71 1.31 -3.35
C ASP A 20 5.41 2.01 -2.18
N LEU A 21 6.25 1.26 -1.45
CA LEU A 21 6.96 1.75 -0.28
C LEU A 21 8.32 2.41 -0.60
N HIS A 22 8.78 2.46 -1.86
CA HIS A 22 10.08 3.06 -2.20
C HIS A 22 10.15 4.57 -1.93
N THR A 23 9.01 5.25 -1.90
CA THR A 23 8.90 6.70 -1.68
C THR A 23 8.73 7.08 -0.21
N PHE A 24 8.61 6.10 0.69
CA PHE A 24 8.31 6.32 2.10
C PHE A 24 9.50 6.01 2.99
N LEU A 25 9.63 6.75 4.10
CA LEU A 25 10.63 6.44 5.10
C LEU A 25 10.22 5.17 5.84
N PRO A 26 11.18 4.28 6.20
CA PRO A 26 10.85 3.06 6.91
C PRO A 26 10.03 3.27 8.20
N LYS A 27 10.24 4.40 8.88
CA LYS A 27 9.52 4.74 10.12
C LYS A 27 8.03 5.04 9.92
N GLU A 28 7.62 5.43 8.71
CA GLU A 28 6.24 5.80 8.35
C GLU A 28 5.41 4.58 7.95
N VAL A 29 6.08 3.49 7.55
CA VAL A 29 5.42 2.26 7.06
C VAL A 29 4.36 1.70 8.01
N PRO A 30 4.53 1.67 9.36
CA PRO A 30 3.48 1.16 10.25
C PRO A 30 2.16 1.92 10.10
N ASP A 31 2.20 3.24 10.27
CA ASP A 31 1.02 4.11 10.23
C ASP A 31 0.44 4.13 8.81
N LEU A 32 1.30 4.20 7.79
CA LEU A 32 0.89 4.14 6.39
C LEU A 32 0.11 2.87 6.05
N LEU A 33 0.53 1.70 6.54
CA LEU A 33 -0.19 0.45 6.27
C LEU A 33 -1.55 0.41 6.96
N GLU A 34 -1.66 1.01 8.16
CA GLU A 34 -2.93 1.08 8.88
C GLU A 34 -3.93 1.99 8.17
N ASP A 35 -3.49 3.18 7.78
CA ASP A 35 -4.31 4.13 7.03
C ASP A 35 -4.72 3.57 5.66
N TYR A 36 -3.75 3.02 4.91
CA TYR A 36 -4.00 2.51 3.56
C TYR A 36 -5.00 1.33 3.57
N PHE A 37 -4.89 0.40 4.51
CA PHE A 37 -5.83 -0.71 4.61
C PHE A 37 -7.23 -0.27 5.03
N SER A 38 -7.34 0.73 5.90
CA SER A 38 -8.63 1.30 6.31
C SER A 38 -9.35 1.94 5.11
N GLU A 39 -8.61 2.68 4.28
CA GLU A 39 -9.12 3.27 3.03
C GLU A 39 -9.46 2.21 1.97
N CYS A 40 -8.64 1.16 1.83
CA CYS A 40 -8.94 0.03 0.94
C CYS A 40 -10.24 -0.66 1.34
N ILE A 41 -10.42 -0.98 2.63
CA ILE A 41 -11.64 -1.63 3.14
C ILE A 41 -12.86 -0.74 2.90
N SER A 42 -12.76 0.55 3.20
CA SER A 42 -13.83 1.53 2.95
C SER A 42 -14.20 1.64 1.47
N SER A 43 -13.23 1.36 0.59
CA SER A 43 -13.38 1.35 -0.87
C SER A 43 -13.72 -0.03 -1.45
N ASN A 44 -14.01 -1.04 -0.62
CA ASN A 44 -14.25 -2.44 -1.02
C ASN A 44 -13.09 -3.12 -1.77
N ILE A 45 -11.85 -2.71 -1.49
CA ILE A 45 -10.62 -3.33 -1.98
C ILE A 45 -10.07 -4.24 -0.88
N PHE A 46 -10.08 -5.55 -1.13
CA PHE A 46 -9.69 -6.56 -0.13
C PHE A 46 -8.44 -7.35 -0.50
N SER A 47 -7.90 -7.17 -1.70
CA SER A 47 -6.62 -7.74 -2.13
C SER A 47 -5.70 -6.57 -2.45
N VAL A 48 -4.59 -6.45 -1.73
CA VAL A 48 -3.67 -5.31 -1.81
C VAL A 48 -2.25 -5.82 -2.06
N ARG A 49 -1.55 -5.20 -3.01
CA ARG A 49 -0.16 -5.50 -3.34
C ARG A 49 0.77 -4.43 -2.77
N ILE A 50 1.59 -4.83 -1.81
CA ILE A 50 2.62 -3.96 -1.23
C ILE A 50 3.95 -4.20 -1.93
N ILE A 51 4.46 -3.18 -2.61
CA ILE A 51 5.77 -3.20 -3.26
C ILE A 51 6.79 -2.66 -2.26
N HIS A 52 7.74 -3.51 -1.84
CA HIS A 52 8.81 -3.13 -0.91
C HIS A 52 10.21 -3.33 -1.49
N GLY A 53 10.29 -3.74 -2.76
CA GLY A 53 11.52 -4.05 -3.46
C GLY A 53 12.18 -5.34 -2.96
N LYS A 54 13.19 -5.77 -3.72
CA LYS A 54 13.98 -6.98 -3.45
C LYS A 54 15.06 -6.67 -2.40
N GLY A 55 16.01 -5.80 -2.73
CA GLY A 55 17.09 -5.39 -1.82
C GLY A 55 17.75 -6.56 -1.07
N LYS A 56 18.10 -6.35 0.20
CA LYS A 56 18.55 -7.40 1.13
C LYS A 56 17.40 -8.07 1.90
N GLY A 57 16.15 -7.81 1.51
CA GLY A 57 14.96 -8.32 2.20
C GLY A 57 14.65 -7.67 3.56
N ILE A 58 15.29 -6.56 3.91
CA ILE A 58 15.06 -5.87 5.19
C ILE A 58 13.63 -5.30 5.25
N LEU A 59 13.20 -4.58 4.21
CA LEU A 59 11.87 -3.97 4.18
C LEU A 59 10.78 -5.04 4.11
N LYS A 60 10.98 -6.10 3.32
CA LYS A 60 10.12 -7.29 3.33
C LYS A 60 9.89 -7.86 4.73
N LYS A 61 10.97 -8.12 5.48
CA LYS A 61 10.89 -8.66 6.85
C LYS A 61 10.10 -7.73 7.78
N ARG A 62 10.30 -6.41 7.64
CA ARG A 62 9.54 -5.40 8.39
C ARG A 62 8.05 -5.43 8.03
N VAL A 63 7.72 -5.38 6.74
CA VAL A 63 6.34 -5.46 6.24
C VAL A 63 5.66 -6.74 6.75
N HIS A 64 6.27 -7.91 6.55
CA HIS A 64 5.72 -9.18 7.05
C HIS A 64 5.54 -9.18 8.57
N GLY A 65 6.45 -8.56 9.33
CA GLY A 65 6.31 -8.42 10.78
C GLY A 65 5.13 -7.54 11.20
N LEU A 66 4.83 -6.48 10.44
CA LEU A 66 3.67 -5.62 10.65
C LEU A 66 2.37 -6.34 10.28
N LEU A 67 2.33 -6.99 9.11
CA LEU A 67 1.16 -7.74 8.62
C LEU A 67 0.74 -8.86 9.57
N LYS A 68 1.69 -9.59 10.16
CA LYS A 68 1.40 -10.64 11.16
C LYS A 68 0.65 -10.14 12.40
N LYS A 69 0.78 -8.86 12.72
CA LYS A 69 0.19 -8.25 13.92
C LYS A 69 -1.05 -7.41 13.60
N ASN A 70 -1.33 -7.17 12.32
CA ASN A 70 -2.39 -6.26 11.91
C ASN A 70 -3.75 -7.01 11.89
N PRO A 71 -4.75 -6.58 12.68
CA PRO A 71 -6.04 -7.27 12.78
C PRO A 71 -6.90 -7.17 11.51
N MET A 72 -6.61 -6.23 10.59
CA MET A 72 -7.30 -6.12 9.30
C MET A 72 -6.83 -7.16 8.29
N VAL A 73 -5.67 -7.79 8.51
CA VAL A 73 -5.06 -8.73 7.58
C VAL A 73 -5.60 -10.14 7.82
N LYS A 74 -6.17 -10.74 6.78
CA LYS A 74 -6.63 -12.14 6.75
C LYS A 74 -5.51 -13.10 6.42
N SER A 75 -4.72 -12.80 5.38
CA SER A 75 -3.55 -13.59 5.01
C SER A 75 -2.60 -12.77 4.15
N PHE A 76 -1.35 -13.21 3.99
CA PHE A 76 -0.41 -12.59 3.06
C PHE A 76 0.61 -13.62 2.57
N LYS A 77 1.15 -13.37 1.37
CA LYS A 77 2.19 -14.18 0.73
C LYS A 77 3.05 -13.32 -0.19
N ASP A 78 4.18 -13.85 -0.62
CA ASP A 78 4.91 -13.24 -1.73
C ASP A 78 4.01 -13.15 -2.96
N ALA A 79 4.13 -12.05 -3.70
CA ALA A 79 3.40 -11.90 -4.95
C ALA A 79 3.85 -12.97 -5.98
N PRO A 80 3.01 -13.30 -6.97
CA PRO A 80 3.43 -14.08 -8.13
C PRO A 80 4.64 -13.46 -8.85
N PRO A 81 5.48 -14.24 -9.56
CA PRO A 81 6.62 -13.71 -10.31
C PRO A 81 6.28 -12.54 -11.25
N GLU A 82 5.14 -12.61 -11.93
CA GLU A 82 4.58 -11.60 -12.83
C GLU A 82 4.23 -10.28 -12.12
N ASP A 83 3.93 -10.34 -10.82
CA ASP A 83 3.54 -9.19 -9.98
C ASP A 83 4.68 -8.73 -9.07
N GLY A 84 5.92 -9.09 -9.41
CA GLY A 84 7.14 -8.65 -8.70
C GLY A 84 7.77 -9.70 -7.79
N GLY A 85 7.15 -10.88 -7.66
CA GLY A 85 7.70 -12.00 -6.89
C GLY A 85 7.97 -11.62 -5.44
N TRP A 86 9.11 -12.08 -4.90
CA TRP A 86 9.54 -11.76 -3.54
C TRP A 86 9.85 -10.27 -3.29
N GLY A 87 9.79 -9.41 -4.30
CA GLY A 87 9.89 -7.95 -4.16
C GLY A 87 8.58 -7.27 -3.78
N ALA A 88 7.47 -8.01 -3.79
CA ALA A 88 6.16 -7.55 -3.37
C ALA A 88 5.46 -8.61 -2.50
N THR A 89 4.50 -8.15 -1.70
CA THR A 89 3.65 -8.99 -0.87
C THR A 89 2.19 -8.77 -1.27
N LEU A 90 1.49 -9.86 -1.59
CA LEU A 90 0.04 -9.85 -1.77
C LEU A 90 -0.63 -10.06 -0.41
N VAL A 91 -1.52 -9.15 -0.04
CA VAL A 91 -2.22 -9.12 1.24
C VAL A 91 -3.72 -9.26 0.98
N GLU A 92 -4.35 -10.20 1.67
CA GLU A 92 -5.79 -10.34 1.73
C GLU A 92 -6.28 -9.71 3.03
N LEU A 93 -7.22 -8.77 2.94
CA LEU A 93 -7.86 -8.09 4.07
C LEU A 93 -9.15 -8.82 4.48
N ASN A 94 -9.61 -8.55 5.71
CA ASN A 94 -10.92 -9.01 6.18
C ASN A 94 -12.03 -8.23 5.46
N ARG A 95 -13.12 -8.93 5.11
CA ARG A 95 -14.34 -8.35 4.57
C ARG A 95 -15.27 -7.90 5.69
#